data_AF-A0A7V8NS44-F1
#
_entry.id   AF-A0A7V8NS44-F1
#
_cell.length_a   1.000
_cell.length_b   1.000
_cell.length_c   1.000
_cell.angle_alpha   90.00
_cell.angle_beta   90.00
_cell.angle_gamma   90.00
#
_symmetry.space_group_name_H-M   'P 1'
#
loop_
_entity.id
_entity.type
_entity.pdbx_description
1 polymer ?
#
loop_
_entity_poly.entity_id
_entity_poly.type
_entity_poly.pdbx_seq_one_letter_code
_entity_poly.pdbx_strand_id
1 'polypeptide(L)'
;MVKITVSREGYPEPLMFTVTRDEIPRHSVDIAFLLKPGVGYIRLSGFNETTDHEIADALKKLDASSLDGLILDMRGNPGGLLNEAVAVADMFLDKNQLIVSHHGRNSPERRYYAVRGNQGMAAPLVILVNNNSASATEIVSGAVQDHDRGLIVGETTFGKGLVQTVTPLSENTGLALTTARYYTPSGRLIQRDYKSVSLYEYHYERKVPEHPTEVRLTDSGRQVTGGGGITPDIVVDAPKLTKFQQLLLRDDALFPAETGAGGFTRYFLGTKPAITKDFEVDDNVMRMFREYLSKHNVRYTEPEIAENQDWIKRKIKQEVFMSVFNMQEGFKVLLEGDPQVQKAVEAIPQARALYQNARRVVAQRMAASGSMDRP
;
A
#
# COMPACT_ATOMS: atom_id res chain seq x y z
N MET A 1 -28.16 12.93 17.50
CA MET A 1 -27.78 14.06 16.63
C MET A 1 -26.90 15.03 17.40
N VAL A 2 -26.01 15.75 16.71
CA VAL A 2 -25.10 16.77 17.24
C VAL A 2 -25.23 18.00 16.36
N LYS A 3 -25.36 19.18 16.96
CA LYS A 3 -25.23 20.45 16.24
C LYS A 3 -23.77 20.87 16.25
N ILE A 4 -23.22 21.16 15.09
CA ILE A 4 -21.86 21.67 14.94
C ILE A 4 -21.89 23.01 14.22
N THR A 5 -21.05 23.93 14.68
CA THR A 5 -20.84 25.24 14.06
C THR A 5 -19.45 25.23 13.43
N VAL A 6 -19.38 25.52 12.13
CA VAL A 6 -18.15 25.43 11.34
C VAL A 6 -17.82 26.80 10.78
N SER A 7 -16.66 27.33 11.14
CA SER A 7 -16.06 28.46 10.42
C SER A 7 -15.47 27.96 9.11
N ARG A 8 -15.78 28.62 7.99
CA ARG A 8 -15.32 28.24 6.65
C ARG A 8 -14.78 29.45 5.92
N GLU A 9 -13.58 29.31 5.37
CA GLU A 9 -12.94 30.33 4.54
C GLU A 9 -13.87 30.79 3.39
N GLY A 10 -13.96 32.10 3.16
CA GLY A 10 -14.86 32.68 2.14
C GLY A 10 -16.34 32.82 2.56
N TYR A 11 -16.68 32.51 3.81
CA TYR A 11 -18.02 32.74 4.38
C TYR A 11 -17.91 33.71 5.56
N PRO A 12 -18.72 34.80 5.59
CA PRO A 12 -18.64 35.79 6.66
C PRO A 12 -19.19 35.25 7.99
N GLU A 13 -20.20 34.37 7.93
CA GLU A 13 -20.87 33.82 9.09
C GLU A 13 -20.61 32.32 9.23
N PRO A 14 -20.51 31.79 10.47
CA PRO A 14 -20.37 30.36 10.71
C PRO A 14 -21.55 29.55 10.15
N LEU A 15 -21.23 28.38 9.60
CA LEU A 15 -22.22 27.45 9.06
C LEU A 15 -22.67 26.47 10.17
N MET A 16 -23.98 26.29 10.30
CA MET A 16 -24.54 25.33 11.26
C MET A 16 -24.97 24.05 10.55
N PHE A 17 -24.52 22.91 11.08
CA PHE A 17 -24.92 21.58 10.60
C PHE A 17 -25.51 20.75 11.74
N THR A 18 -26.47 19.89 11.41
CA THR A 18 -26.96 18.86 12.32
C THR A 18 -26.52 17.51 11.77
N VAL A 19 -25.70 16.79 12.54
CA VAL A 19 -25.10 15.51 12.14
C VAL A 19 -25.64 14.40 13.03
N THR A 20 -26.01 13.27 12.43
CA THR A 20 -26.36 12.06 13.17
C THR A 20 -25.08 11.30 13.49
N ARG A 21 -24.93 10.84 14.74
CA ARG A 21 -23.77 10.01 15.11
C ARG A 21 -23.94 8.66 14.43
N ASP A 22 -22.84 8.16 13.91
CA ASP A 22 -22.73 6.82 13.35
C ASP A 22 -21.38 6.22 13.77
N GLU A 23 -21.24 4.91 13.63
CA GLU A 23 -19.92 4.28 13.73
C GLU A 23 -19.04 4.74 12.57
N ILE A 24 -17.76 4.97 12.82
CA ILE A 24 -16.80 5.31 11.77
C ILE A 24 -16.23 3.97 11.27
N PRO A 25 -16.68 3.45 10.12
CA PRO A 25 -16.12 2.22 9.58
C PRO A 25 -14.64 2.44 9.26
N ARG A 26 -13.79 1.57 9.79
CA ARG A 26 -12.36 1.54 9.43
C ARG A 26 -12.18 0.57 8.27
N HIS A 27 -12.48 1.05 7.07
CA HIS A 27 -12.23 0.31 5.85
C HIS A 27 -10.74 -0.01 5.71
N SER A 28 -10.47 -1.20 5.18
CA SER A 28 -9.12 -1.65 4.86
C SER A 28 -8.77 -1.26 3.42
N VAL A 29 -9.77 -1.26 2.52
CA VAL A 29 -9.63 -0.76 1.15
C VAL A 29 -9.97 0.72 1.09
N ASP A 30 -8.95 1.57 0.87
CA ASP A 30 -9.12 3.02 0.82
C ASP A 30 -9.82 3.44 -0.50
N ILE A 31 -9.36 2.88 -1.61
CA ILE A 31 -9.79 3.20 -2.98
C ILE A 31 -9.59 2.00 -3.91
N ALA A 32 -10.50 1.86 -4.88
CA ALA A 32 -10.41 0.87 -5.94
C ALA A 32 -11.00 1.43 -7.24
N PHE A 33 -10.20 1.52 -8.31
CA PHE A 33 -10.62 2.08 -9.60
C PHE A 33 -9.73 1.60 -10.76
N LEU A 34 -10.14 1.86 -12.00
CA LEU A 34 -9.28 1.66 -13.17
C LEU A 34 -8.30 2.83 -13.29
N LEU A 35 -7.00 2.55 -13.10
CA LEU A 35 -5.93 3.53 -13.23
C LEU A 35 -5.79 4.04 -14.68
N LYS A 36 -6.00 3.12 -15.63
CA LYS A 36 -6.13 3.37 -17.07
C LYS A 36 -6.95 2.22 -17.67
N PRO A 37 -7.37 2.29 -18.96
CA PRO A 37 -8.09 1.18 -19.59
C PRO A 37 -7.35 -0.15 -19.38
N GLY A 38 -8.06 -1.15 -18.85
CA GLY A 38 -7.55 -2.50 -18.59
C GLY A 38 -6.66 -2.66 -17.34
N VAL A 39 -6.30 -1.59 -16.62
CA VAL A 39 -5.43 -1.69 -15.43
C VAL A 39 -6.19 -1.27 -14.17
N GLY A 40 -6.47 -2.25 -13.30
CA GLY A 40 -7.07 -2.02 -12.00
C GLY A 40 -6.04 -1.58 -10.96
N TYR A 41 -6.45 -0.73 -10.03
CA TYR A 41 -5.66 -0.30 -8.87
C TYR A 41 -6.51 -0.42 -7.61
N ILE A 42 -5.96 -1.05 -6.58
CA ILE A 42 -6.56 -1.17 -5.24
C ILE A 42 -5.52 -0.72 -4.21
N ARG A 43 -5.87 0.23 -3.34
CA ARG A 43 -5.05 0.59 -2.17
C ARG A 43 -5.60 -0.08 -0.92
N LEU A 44 -4.77 -0.87 -0.26
CA LEU A 44 -5.08 -1.62 0.95
C LEU A 44 -4.20 -1.13 2.11
N SER A 45 -4.79 -0.39 3.06
CA SER A 45 -4.08 0.33 4.12
C SER A 45 -4.00 -0.42 5.46
N GLY A 46 -4.78 -1.48 5.64
CA GLY A 46 -4.77 -2.33 6.83
C GLY A 46 -5.34 -3.71 6.57
N PHE A 47 -5.37 -4.55 7.60
CA PHE A 47 -6.06 -5.84 7.59
C PHE A 47 -7.01 -5.93 8.79
N ASN A 48 -8.25 -5.50 8.59
CA ASN A 48 -9.33 -5.52 9.57
C ASN A 48 -10.34 -6.63 9.25
N GLU A 49 -11.29 -6.89 10.15
CA GLU A 49 -12.26 -7.99 10.07
C GLU A 49 -13.09 -8.04 8.77
N THR A 50 -13.18 -6.94 8.03
CA THR A 50 -13.93 -6.82 6.77
C THR A 50 -13.06 -6.93 5.51
N THR A 51 -11.74 -7.14 5.64
CA THR A 51 -10.79 -7.02 4.51
C THR A 51 -11.07 -8.01 3.39
N ASP A 52 -11.33 -9.29 3.72
CA ASP A 52 -11.68 -10.32 2.74
C ASP A 52 -12.86 -9.86 1.86
N HIS A 53 -13.91 -9.34 2.50
CA HIS A 53 -15.10 -8.88 1.78
C HIS A 53 -14.81 -7.62 0.93
N GLU A 54 -14.09 -6.65 1.48
CA GLU A 54 -13.79 -5.39 0.80
C GLU A 54 -12.92 -5.60 -0.45
N ILE A 55 -11.92 -6.49 -0.38
CA ILE A 55 -11.09 -6.84 -1.55
C ILE A 55 -11.90 -7.63 -2.57
N ALA A 56 -12.71 -8.61 -2.15
CA ALA A 56 -13.56 -9.36 -3.07
C ALA A 56 -14.54 -8.43 -3.84
N ASP A 57 -15.14 -7.47 -3.14
CA ASP A 57 -15.99 -6.45 -3.75
C ASP A 57 -15.23 -5.55 -4.72
N ALA A 58 -14.01 -5.13 -4.36
CA ALA A 58 -13.17 -4.32 -5.23
C ALA A 58 -12.79 -5.07 -6.51
N LEU A 59 -12.35 -6.32 -6.39
CA LEU A 59 -12.00 -7.19 -7.53
C LEU A 59 -13.22 -7.41 -8.44
N LYS A 60 -14.40 -7.62 -7.86
CA LYS A 60 -15.65 -7.77 -8.62
C LYS A 60 -16.03 -6.48 -9.35
N LYS A 61 -15.96 -5.33 -8.68
CA LYS A 61 -16.27 -4.01 -9.28
C LYS A 61 -15.33 -3.66 -10.43
N LEU A 62 -14.08 -4.10 -10.37
CA LEU A 62 -13.07 -3.88 -11.40
C LEU A 62 -13.12 -4.91 -12.54
N ASP A 63 -14.00 -5.91 -12.45
CA ASP A 63 -13.99 -7.09 -13.32
C ASP A 63 -12.58 -7.70 -13.43
N ALA A 64 -12.01 -8.07 -12.28
CA ALA A 64 -10.60 -8.44 -12.18
C ALA A 64 -10.16 -9.56 -13.15
N SER A 65 -11.08 -10.44 -13.55
CA SER A 65 -10.81 -11.52 -14.51
C SER A 65 -10.57 -11.02 -15.94
N SER A 66 -11.02 -9.82 -16.29
CA SER A 66 -10.83 -9.23 -17.62
C SER A 66 -9.68 -8.20 -17.66
N LEU A 67 -9.00 -7.95 -16.54
CA LEU A 67 -7.95 -6.94 -16.48
C LEU A 67 -6.67 -7.37 -17.22
N ASP A 68 -6.05 -6.41 -17.88
CA ASP A 68 -4.71 -6.52 -18.45
C ASP A 68 -3.62 -6.53 -17.37
N GLY A 69 -3.93 -5.95 -16.21
CA GLY A 69 -3.12 -6.01 -15.00
C GLY A 69 -3.83 -5.43 -13.79
N LEU A 70 -3.40 -5.86 -12.60
CA LEU A 70 -3.88 -5.38 -11.32
C LEU A 70 -2.69 -4.91 -10.48
N ILE A 71 -2.80 -3.69 -9.95
CA ILE A 71 -1.87 -3.13 -8.97
C ILE A 71 -2.54 -3.18 -7.60
N LEU A 72 -1.93 -3.89 -6.66
CA LEU A 72 -2.32 -3.90 -5.25
C LEU A 72 -1.31 -3.07 -4.45
N ASP A 73 -1.70 -1.89 -4.03
CA ASP A 73 -0.86 -0.96 -3.28
C ASP A 73 -1.02 -1.17 -1.78
N MET A 74 0.03 -1.72 -1.15
CA MET A 74 0.12 -1.93 0.29
C MET A 74 1.24 -1.10 0.92
N ARG A 75 1.68 -0.03 0.25
CA ARG A 75 2.63 0.94 0.82
C ARG A 75 2.02 1.59 2.06
N GLY A 76 2.80 1.68 3.13
CA GLY A 76 2.34 2.25 4.39
C GLY A 76 1.48 1.32 5.26
N ASN A 77 1.12 0.12 4.79
CA ASN A 77 0.25 -0.80 5.51
C ASN A 77 1.03 -1.61 6.58
N PRO A 78 0.84 -1.33 7.90
CA PRO A 78 1.59 -2.00 8.97
C PRO A 78 1.12 -3.45 9.24
N GLY A 79 0.14 -3.93 8.48
CA GLY A 79 -0.48 -5.23 8.61
C GLY A 79 -1.79 -5.18 9.38
N GLY A 80 -2.05 -6.22 10.17
CA GLY A 80 -3.30 -6.41 10.90
C GLY A 80 -3.57 -7.88 11.13
N LEU A 81 -4.83 -8.30 10.98
CA LEU A 81 -5.26 -9.66 11.26
C LEU A 81 -4.65 -10.67 10.29
N LEU A 82 -4.09 -11.73 10.84
CA LEU A 82 -3.44 -12.78 10.05
C LEU A 82 -4.41 -13.54 9.14
N ASN A 83 -5.60 -13.87 9.65
CA ASN A 83 -6.59 -14.60 8.87
C ASN A 83 -7.05 -13.80 7.64
N GLU A 84 -7.09 -12.47 7.75
CA GLU A 84 -7.40 -11.59 6.63
C GLU A 84 -6.25 -11.57 5.60
N ALA A 85 -4.99 -11.57 6.06
CA ALA A 85 -3.86 -11.74 5.15
C ALA A 85 -3.92 -13.06 4.38
N VAL A 86 -4.28 -14.15 5.07
CA VAL A 86 -4.47 -15.47 4.46
C VAL A 86 -5.62 -15.44 3.45
N ALA A 87 -6.75 -14.82 3.80
CA ALA A 87 -7.91 -14.71 2.92
C ALA A 87 -7.61 -13.87 1.66
N VAL A 88 -6.87 -12.76 1.79
CA VAL A 88 -6.42 -11.94 0.67
C VAL A 88 -5.43 -12.71 -0.22
N ALA A 89 -4.43 -13.39 0.35
CA ALA A 89 -3.49 -14.18 -0.42
C ALA A 89 -4.18 -15.34 -1.17
N ASP A 90 -5.17 -16.00 -0.54
CA ASP A 90 -5.99 -17.06 -1.13
C ASP A 90 -6.67 -16.63 -2.45
N MET A 91 -7.07 -15.36 -2.58
CA MET A 91 -7.69 -14.84 -3.81
C MET A 91 -6.73 -14.77 -5.00
N PHE A 92 -5.42 -14.72 -4.76
CA PHE A 92 -4.44 -14.57 -5.85
C PHE A 92 -3.74 -15.88 -6.20
N LEU A 93 -3.65 -16.82 -5.26
CA LEU A 93 -2.90 -18.07 -5.40
C LEU A 93 -3.76 -19.21 -5.95
N ASP A 94 -3.13 -20.20 -6.58
CA ASP A 94 -3.81 -21.44 -6.97
C ASP A 94 -4.14 -22.26 -5.71
N LYS A 95 -5.24 -23.04 -5.77
CA LYS A 95 -5.68 -23.87 -4.66
C LYS A 95 -4.58 -24.83 -4.17
N ASN A 96 -4.48 -25.00 -2.86
CA ASN A 96 -3.48 -25.79 -2.14
C ASN A 96 -2.05 -25.21 -2.14
N GLN A 97 -1.80 -24.03 -2.71
CA GLN A 97 -0.53 -23.33 -2.50
C GLN A 97 -0.40 -22.89 -1.04
N LEU A 98 0.80 -23.01 -0.47
CA LEU A 98 1.10 -22.59 0.90
C LEU A 98 1.11 -21.06 0.94
N ILE A 99 0.45 -20.44 1.91
CA ILE A 99 0.49 -18.99 2.07
C ILE A 99 1.57 -18.62 3.09
N VAL A 100 1.54 -19.26 4.25
CA VAL A 100 2.44 -18.98 5.36
C VAL A 100 2.47 -20.18 6.31
N SER A 101 3.61 -20.40 6.98
CA SER A 101 3.71 -21.35 8.10
C SER A 101 4.23 -20.67 9.36
N HIS A 102 3.78 -21.12 10.54
CA HIS A 102 4.22 -20.61 11.84
C HIS A 102 4.96 -21.68 12.61
N HIS A 103 6.19 -21.39 13.05
CA HIS A 103 6.97 -22.30 13.89
C HIS A 103 7.23 -21.60 15.23
N GLY A 104 6.66 -22.15 16.30
CA GLY A 104 6.85 -21.67 17.66
C GLY A 104 7.68 -22.63 18.50
N ARG A 105 8.26 -22.13 19.60
CA ARG A 105 9.01 -22.97 20.55
C ARG A 105 8.12 -24.03 21.21
N ASN A 106 6.93 -23.59 21.65
CA ASN A 106 5.92 -24.40 22.35
C ASN A 106 4.54 -24.32 21.66
N SER A 107 4.47 -23.73 20.47
CA SER A 107 3.25 -23.69 19.67
C SER A 107 3.37 -24.72 18.56
N PRO A 108 2.34 -25.53 18.29
CA PRO A 108 2.35 -26.45 17.17
C PRO A 108 2.58 -25.69 15.86
N GLU A 109 3.27 -26.33 14.93
CA GLU A 109 3.40 -25.83 13.57
C GLU A 109 2.00 -25.68 12.96
N ARG A 110 1.74 -24.53 12.35
CA ARG A 110 0.51 -24.27 11.60
C ARG A 110 0.88 -23.84 10.20
N ARG A 111 0.24 -24.45 9.21
CA ARG A 111 0.37 -24.10 7.80
C ARG A 111 -0.98 -23.61 7.28
N TYR A 112 -0.97 -22.48 6.61
CA TYR A 112 -2.15 -21.89 5.99
C TYR A 112 -2.00 -22.04 4.49
N TYR A 113 -3.02 -22.61 3.84
CA TYR A 113 -3.03 -22.87 2.41
C TYR A 113 -4.15 -22.08 1.75
N ALA A 114 -4.00 -21.79 0.46
CA ALA A 114 -5.11 -21.32 -0.36
C ALA A 114 -6.17 -22.41 -0.45
N VAL A 115 -7.38 -22.13 0.03
CA VAL A 115 -8.52 -23.05 0.10
C VAL A 115 -9.48 -22.83 -1.06
N ARG A 116 -9.88 -21.57 -1.32
CA ARG A 116 -10.73 -21.21 -2.47
C ARG A 116 -9.86 -21.13 -3.71
N GLY A 117 -8.67 -20.58 -3.58
CA GLY A 117 -7.77 -20.24 -4.68
C GLY A 117 -8.31 -19.11 -5.55
N ASN A 118 -7.57 -18.75 -6.60
CA ASN A 118 -7.84 -17.60 -7.47
C ASN A 118 -9.09 -17.71 -8.35
N GLN A 119 -9.81 -18.83 -8.33
CA GLN A 119 -11.02 -19.07 -9.11
C GLN A 119 -10.88 -18.75 -10.61
N GLY A 120 -9.68 -18.93 -11.17
CA GLY A 120 -9.39 -18.63 -12.58
C GLY A 120 -8.99 -17.18 -12.87
N MET A 121 -8.90 -16.31 -11.86
CA MET A 121 -8.38 -14.95 -11.99
C MET A 121 -6.88 -14.98 -12.32
N ALA A 122 -6.57 -14.82 -13.61
CA ALA A 122 -5.20 -14.88 -14.15
C ALA A 122 -4.60 -13.49 -14.47
N ALA A 123 -5.26 -12.41 -14.06
CA ALA A 123 -4.76 -11.06 -14.29
C ALA A 123 -3.32 -10.91 -13.73
N PRO A 124 -2.38 -10.34 -14.51
CA PRO A 124 -1.04 -10.04 -14.02
C PRO A 124 -1.09 -9.16 -12.78
N LEU A 125 -0.35 -9.53 -11.74
CA LEU A 125 -0.38 -8.86 -10.45
C LEU A 125 0.95 -8.15 -10.18
N VAL A 126 0.87 -6.90 -9.77
CA VAL A 126 2.00 -6.14 -9.22
C VAL A 126 1.59 -5.62 -7.85
N ILE A 127 2.43 -5.87 -6.84
CA ILE A 127 2.22 -5.39 -5.47
C ILE A 127 3.21 -4.27 -5.18
N LEU A 128 2.70 -3.11 -4.75
CA LEU A 128 3.52 -2.02 -4.26
C LEU A 128 3.72 -2.13 -2.74
N VAL A 129 4.96 -2.03 -2.29
CA VAL A 129 5.33 -2.05 -0.87
C VAL A 129 6.39 -0.99 -0.56
N ASN A 130 6.51 -0.64 0.71
CA ASN A 130 7.60 0.21 1.19
C ASN A 130 8.07 -0.20 2.59
N ASN A 131 8.99 0.56 3.16
CA ASN A 131 9.56 0.29 4.49
C ASN A 131 8.55 0.34 5.66
N ASN A 132 7.34 0.85 5.44
CA ASN A 132 6.24 0.86 6.40
C ASN A 132 5.28 -0.34 6.20
N SER A 133 5.41 -1.08 5.11
CA SER A 133 4.69 -2.33 4.87
C SER A 133 5.18 -3.41 5.84
N ALA A 134 4.31 -4.01 6.66
CA ALA A 134 4.72 -4.95 7.69
C ALA A 134 3.73 -6.10 7.93
N SER A 135 4.20 -7.19 8.56
CA SER A 135 3.36 -8.25 9.13
C SER A 135 2.42 -8.90 8.11
N ALA A 136 1.09 -8.70 8.21
CA ALA A 136 0.10 -9.23 7.27
C ALA A 136 0.40 -8.83 5.81
N THR A 137 0.86 -7.60 5.58
CA THR A 137 1.31 -7.14 4.27
C THR A 137 2.46 -8.00 3.71
N GLU A 138 3.40 -8.37 4.60
CA GLU A 138 4.57 -9.19 4.24
C GLU A 138 4.21 -10.67 4.03
N ILE A 139 3.13 -11.15 4.67
CA ILE A 139 2.56 -12.47 4.39
C ILE A 139 2.01 -12.50 2.96
N VAL A 140 1.18 -11.51 2.57
CA VAL A 140 0.60 -11.44 1.23
C VAL A 140 1.68 -11.28 0.17
N SER A 141 2.59 -10.30 0.34
CA SER A 141 3.65 -10.06 -0.65
C SER A 141 4.65 -11.21 -0.73
N GLY A 142 5.02 -11.81 0.41
CA GLY A 142 5.89 -12.99 0.44
C GLY A 142 5.28 -14.20 -0.24
N ALA A 143 3.98 -14.47 -0.02
CA ALA A 143 3.30 -15.58 -0.66
C ALA A 143 3.18 -15.39 -2.19
N VAL A 144 2.84 -14.18 -2.63
CA VAL A 144 2.76 -13.84 -4.06
C VAL A 144 4.14 -13.91 -4.73
N GLN A 145 5.19 -13.44 -4.07
CA GLN A 145 6.56 -13.46 -4.61
C GLN A 145 7.10 -14.89 -4.71
N ASP A 146 6.96 -15.68 -3.65
CA ASP A 146 7.51 -17.04 -3.58
C ASP A 146 6.84 -18.00 -4.56
N HIS A 147 5.55 -17.80 -4.84
CA HIS A 147 4.81 -18.55 -5.86
C HIS A 147 4.93 -17.98 -7.27
N ASP A 148 5.73 -16.92 -7.46
CA ASP A 148 5.86 -16.25 -8.76
C ASP A 148 4.51 -15.83 -9.35
N ARG A 149 3.54 -15.51 -8.48
CA ARG A 149 2.19 -15.09 -8.89
C ARG A 149 2.16 -13.65 -9.38
N GLY A 150 3.06 -12.81 -8.87
CA GLY A 150 3.14 -11.40 -9.20
C GLY A 150 4.51 -10.83 -8.85
N LEU A 151 4.74 -9.59 -9.25
CA LEU A 151 5.97 -8.85 -8.95
C LEU A 151 5.77 -7.94 -7.74
N ILE A 152 6.78 -7.85 -6.89
CA ILE A 152 6.87 -6.88 -5.80
C ILE A 152 7.69 -5.68 -6.27
N VAL A 153 7.16 -4.47 -6.10
CA VAL A 153 7.77 -3.22 -6.56
C VAL A 153 7.81 -2.20 -5.41
N GLY A 154 8.90 -1.45 -5.31
CA GLY A 154 9.03 -0.35 -4.34
C GLY A 154 10.27 -0.47 -3.45
N GLU A 155 10.10 -0.36 -2.14
CA GLU A 155 11.20 -0.42 -1.16
C GLU A 155 11.07 -1.67 -0.27
N THR A 156 12.19 -2.17 0.27
CA THR A 156 12.19 -3.30 1.21
C THR A 156 11.25 -3.05 2.38
N THR A 157 10.44 -4.05 2.72
CA THR A 157 9.43 -3.97 3.78
C THR A 157 10.04 -3.92 5.17
N PHE A 158 9.19 -3.74 6.19
CA PHE A 158 9.62 -3.51 7.57
C PHE A 158 10.42 -4.66 8.18
N GLY A 159 10.15 -5.91 7.82
CA GLY A 159 10.83 -7.11 8.33
C GLY A 159 10.25 -7.68 9.62
N LYS A 160 8.92 -7.71 9.79
CA LYS A 160 8.26 -8.29 10.96
C LYS A 160 7.77 -9.71 10.65
N GLY A 161 8.64 -10.70 10.88
CA GLY A 161 8.38 -12.14 10.78
C GLY A 161 7.90 -12.81 12.08
N LEU A 162 7.21 -12.08 12.97
CA LEU A 162 6.79 -12.57 14.30
C LEU A 162 5.28 -12.69 14.41
N VAL A 163 4.84 -13.77 15.07
CA VAL A 163 3.45 -14.00 15.43
C VAL A 163 3.26 -13.66 16.91
N GLN A 164 2.31 -12.77 17.18
CA GLN A 164 1.91 -12.41 18.53
C GLN A 164 0.58 -13.09 18.88
N THR A 165 0.51 -13.71 20.05
CA THR A 165 -0.71 -14.26 20.62
C THR A 165 -1.16 -13.34 21.75
N VAL A 166 -2.43 -12.94 21.74
CA VAL A 166 -3.04 -12.16 22.80
C VAL A 166 -3.73 -13.13 23.77
N THR A 167 -3.19 -13.23 24.98
CA THR A 167 -3.79 -14.03 26.05
C THR A 167 -4.57 -13.10 26.98
N PRO A 168 -5.88 -13.32 27.19
CA PRO A 168 -6.66 -12.56 28.16
C PRO A 168 -6.08 -12.69 29.56
N LEU A 169 -6.13 -11.60 30.32
CA LEU A 169 -5.74 -11.52 31.73
C LEU A 169 -6.94 -11.04 32.56
N SER A 170 -6.75 -10.83 33.87
CA SER A 170 -7.78 -10.25 34.74
C SER A 170 -8.14 -8.81 34.33
N GLU A 171 -9.28 -8.33 34.82
CA GLU A 171 -9.68 -6.92 34.70
C GLU A 171 -9.74 -6.38 33.25
N ASN A 172 -10.17 -7.22 32.30
CA ASN A 172 -10.28 -6.85 30.88
C ASN A 172 -8.94 -6.40 30.26
N THR A 173 -7.83 -6.92 30.77
CA THR A 173 -6.49 -6.71 30.21
C THR A 173 -6.07 -7.91 29.36
N GLY A 174 -4.99 -7.77 28.60
CA GLY A 174 -4.44 -8.84 27.77
C GLY A 174 -2.93 -8.74 27.61
N LEU A 175 -2.26 -9.89 27.51
CA LEU A 175 -0.84 -10.01 27.22
C LEU A 175 -0.64 -10.33 25.75
N ALA A 176 -0.05 -9.43 24.98
CA ALA A 176 0.44 -9.70 23.64
C ALA A 176 1.87 -10.26 23.69
N LEU A 177 2.02 -11.58 23.52
CA LEU A 177 3.31 -12.25 23.59
C LEU A 177 3.70 -12.83 22.22
N THR A 178 4.96 -12.65 21.82
CA THR A 178 5.51 -13.33 20.65
C THR A 178 5.66 -14.82 20.93
N THR A 179 4.93 -15.66 20.20
CA THR A 179 4.88 -17.12 20.43
C THR A 179 5.48 -17.93 19.30
N ALA A 180 5.57 -17.35 18.10
CA ALA A 180 6.11 -18.02 16.93
C ALA A 180 6.77 -17.03 15.96
N ARG A 181 7.55 -17.60 15.05
CA ARG A 181 7.98 -16.95 13.81
C ARG A 181 7.11 -17.45 12.68
N TYR A 182 6.89 -16.61 11.66
CA TYR A 182 6.31 -17.10 10.42
C TYR A 182 7.33 -17.15 9.30
N TYR A 183 7.08 -18.06 8.36
CA TYR A 183 7.93 -18.35 7.22
C TYR A 183 7.08 -18.25 5.95
N THR A 184 7.67 -17.68 4.90
CA THR A 184 7.05 -17.59 3.57
C THR A 184 7.03 -18.98 2.91
N PRO A 185 6.35 -19.16 1.75
CA PRO A 185 6.22 -20.48 1.12
C PRO A 185 7.53 -21.15 0.75
N SER A 186 8.57 -20.39 0.39
CA SER A 186 9.92 -20.91 0.13
C SER A 186 10.70 -21.28 1.40
N GLY A 187 10.13 -21.03 2.57
CA GLY A 187 10.69 -21.37 3.87
C GLY A 187 11.67 -20.34 4.44
N ARG A 188 11.76 -19.13 3.87
CA ARG A 188 12.63 -18.07 4.42
C ARG A 188 11.98 -17.35 5.59
N LEU A 189 12.80 -16.97 6.57
CA LEU A 189 12.41 -16.08 7.66
C LEU A 189 12.73 -14.64 7.28
N ILE A 190 11.72 -13.77 7.18
CA ILE A 190 11.93 -12.36 6.82
C ILE A 190 12.32 -11.47 8.01
N GLN A 191 12.21 -11.99 9.23
CA GLN A 191 12.38 -11.21 10.47
C GLN A 191 13.76 -10.53 10.51
N ARG A 192 13.76 -9.20 10.62
CA ARG A 192 14.98 -8.42 10.87
C ARG A 192 15.58 -8.73 12.22
N ASP A 193 16.91 -8.70 12.30
CA ASP A 193 17.57 -8.80 13.59
C ASP A 193 17.28 -7.57 14.45
N TYR A 194 16.95 -7.82 15.72
CA TYR A 194 16.66 -6.82 16.74
C TYR A 194 17.50 -7.04 18.01
N LYS A 195 18.42 -8.03 18.02
CA LYS A 195 19.18 -8.40 19.23
C LYS A 195 20.26 -7.40 19.60
N SER A 196 20.86 -6.74 18.62
CA SER A 196 22.04 -5.87 18.81
C SER A 196 21.78 -4.41 18.46
N VAL A 197 20.51 -3.99 18.43
CA VAL A 197 20.11 -2.62 18.10
C VAL A 197 19.12 -2.11 19.15
N SER A 198 19.13 -0.79 19.38
CA SER A 198 18.11 -0.15 20.20
C SER A 198 16.73 -0.22 19.53
N LEU A 199 15.67 -0.07 20.33
CA LEU A 199 14.31 0.04 19.79
C LEU A 199 14.18 1.20 18.79
N TYR A 200 14.87 2.31 19.05
CA TYR A 200 14.88 3.46 18.16
C TYR A 200 15.50 3.11 16.80
N GLU A 201 16.69 2.53 16.79
CA GLU A 201 17.36 2.10 15.53
C GLU A 201 16.52 1.06 14.78
N TYR A 202 15.92 0.11 15.50
CA TYR A 202 15.08 -0.93 14.89
C TYR A 202 13.86 -0.34 14.16
N HIS A 203 13.18 0.63 14.78
CA HIS A 203 11.96 1.22 14.23
C HIS A 203 12.19 2.37 13.25
N TYR A 204 13.27 3.16 13.40
CA TYR A 204 13.46 4.41 12.65
C TYR A 204 14.66 4.43 11.70
N GLU A 205 15.77 3.73 12.01
CA GLU A 205 16.93 3.69 11.09
C GLU A 205 16.78 2.63 10.00
N ARG A 206 16.05 1.55 10.29
CA ARG A 206 15.61 0.53 9.30
C ARG A 206 16.68 0.07 8.31
N LYS A 207 17.91 -0.15 8.81
CA LYS A 207 19.03 -0.64 7.99
C LYS A 207 18.64 -1.98 7.38
N VAL A 208 18.55 -2.01 6.05
CA VAL A 208 18.45 -3.25 5.27
C VAL A 208 19.83 -3.92 5.35
N PRO A 209 19.93 -5.21 5.72
CA PRO A 209 21.21 -5.90 5.73
C PRO A 209 21.87 -5.83 4.35
N GLU A 210 23.16 -5.46 4.30
CA GLU A 210 23.94 -5.44 3.04
C GLU A 210 24.06 -6.83 2.41
N HIS A 211 23.95 -7.88 3.22
CA HIS A 211 24.00 -9.27 2.79
C HIS A 211 22.76 -10.03 3.29
N PRO A 212 22.12 -10.83 2.44
CA PRO A 212 20.96 -11.62 2.85
C PRO A 212 21.39 -12.69 3.85
N THR A 213 20.63 -12.83 4.95
CA THR A 213 20.93 -13.84 5.97
C THR A 213 20.56 -15.26 5.51
N GLU A 214 19.72 -15.34 4.48
CA GLU A 214 19.17 -16.58 3.94
C GLU A 214 18.81 -16.35 2.47
N VAL A 215 19.10 -17.33 1.62
CA VAL A 215 18.68 -17.35 0.21
C VAL A 215 17.84 -18.60 -0.01
N ARG A 216 16.64 -18.41 -0.57
CA ARG A 216 15.71 -19.46 -0.99
C ARG A 216 15.36 -19.28 -2.46
N LEU A 217 14.62 -20.25 -2.99
CA LEU A 217 14.15 -20.24 -4.36
C LEU A 217 12.63 -20.15 -4.39
N THR A 218 12.10 -19.36 -5.31
CA THR A 218 10.69 -19.36 -5.68
C THR A 218 10.31 -20.65 -6.41
N ASP A 219 9.01 -20.87 -6.66
CA ASP A 219 8.52 -22.02 -7.42
C ASP A 219 9.20 -22.16 -8.79
N SER A 220 9.44 -21.06 -9.52
CA SER A 220 10.15 -21.08 -10.80
C SER A 220 11.68 -21.05 -10.68
N GLY A 221 12.23 -20.94 -9.47
CA GLY A 221 13.68 -21.00 -9.21
C GLY A 221 14.39 -19.64 -9.13
N ARG A 222 13.66 -18.53 -8.99
CA ARG A 222 14.28 -17.21 -8.75
C ARG A 222 14.80 -17.14 -7.33
N GLN A 223 15.90 -16.42 -7.12
CA GLN A 223 16.43 -16.21 -5.76
C GLN A 223 15.57 -15.20 -5.00
N VAL A 224 15.28 -15.53 -3.76
CA VAL A 224 14.58 -14.67 -2.79
C VAL A 224 15.27 -14.75 -1.43
N THR A 225 15.29 -13.65 -0.69
CA THR A 225 16.15 -13.48 0.49
C THR A 225 15.36 -13.30 1.79
N GLY A 226 15.92 -13.78 2.90
CA GLY A 226 15.38 -13.58 4.26
C GLY A 226 16.17 -12.56 5.09
N GLY A 227 15.68 -12.28 6.30
CA GLY A 227 16.36 -11.49 7.33
C GLY A 227 16.22 -9.96 7.26
N GLY A 228 15.53 -9.43 6.25
CA GLY A 228 15.44 -7.99 6.00
C GLY A 228 14.05 -7.44 5.74
N GLY A 229 13.00 -8.28 5.78
CA GLY A 229 11.72 -8.04 5.10
C GLY A 229 11.67 -8.69 3.72
N ILE A 230 10.59 -8.42 3.00
CA ILE A 230 10.40 -8.74 1.59
C ILE A 230 11.17 -7.72 0.76
N THR A 231 12.24 -8.17 0.11
CA THR A 231 12.97 -7.38 -0.88
C THR A 231 12.18 -7.35 -2.20
N PRO A 232 11.89 -6.17 -2.77
CA PRO A 232 11.18 -6.05 -4.04
C PRO A 232 11.93 -6.70 -5.20
N ASP A 233 11.18 -7.24 -6.17
CA ASP A 233 11.74 -7.71 -7.44
C ASP A 233 12.21 -6.54 -8.30
N ILE A 234 11.56 -5.38 -8.18
CA ILE A 234 11.95 -4.13 -8.80
C ILE A 234 12.04 -3.06 -7.72
N VAL A 235 13.26 -2.67 -7.38
CA VAL A 235 13.51 -1.62 -6.39
C VAL A 235 13.27 -0.25 -7.02
N VAL A 236 12.44 0.54 -6.37
CA VAL A 236 12.11 1.91 -6.75
C VAL A 236 11.95 2.72 -5.47
N ASP A 237 12.83 3.69 -5.24
CA ASP A 237 12.76 4.53 -4.04
C ASP A 237 11.58 5.50 -4.10
N ALA A 238 11.00 5.82 -2.95
CA ALA A 238 10.03 6.89 -2.85
C ALA A 238 10.72 8.25 -3.10
N PRO A 239 10.09 9.19 -3.83
CA PRO A 239 10.63 10.54 -4.01
C PRO A 239 10.88 11.22 -2.66
N LYS A 240 12.10 11.70 -2.45
CA LYS A 240 12.42 12.50 -1.27
C LYS A 240 11.94 13.92 -1.50
N LEU A 241 11.20 14.45 -0.53
CA LEU A 241 10.75 15.84 -0.58
C LEU A 241 11.95 16.79 -0.51
N THR A 242 11.95 17.80 -1.37
CA THR A 242 12.94 18.91 -1.27
C THR A 242 12.72 19.69 0.03
N LYS A 243 13.72 20.46 0.48
CA LYS A 243 13.57 21.31 1.67
C LYS A 243 12.38 22.27 1.54
N PHE A 244 12.15 22.78 0.33
CA PHE A 244 11.04 23.68 0.04
C PHE A 244 9.68 22.95 0.09
N GLN A 245 9.57 21.75 -0.47
CA GLN A 245 8.35 20.94 -0.34
C GLN A 245 8.05 20.61 1.13
N GLN A 246 9.06 20.25 1.91
CA GLN A 246 8.90 20.01 3.35
C GLN A 246 8.44 21.27 4.09
N LEU A 247 8.97 22.44 3.73
CA LEU A 247 8.53 23.73 4.27
C LEU A 247 7.03 23.96 3.98
N LEU A 248 6.60 23.75 2.74
CA LEU A 248 5.19 23.93 2.35
C LEU A 248 4.23 23.01 3.11
N LEU A 249 4.66 21.78 3.39
CA LEU A 249 3.87 20.84 4.20
C LEU A 249 3.86 21.21 5.68
N ARG A 250 5.01 21.61 6.23
CA ARG A 250 5.15 21.96 7.66
C ARG A 250 4.41 23.24 8.02
N ASP A 251 4.37 24.20 7.11
CA ASP A 251 3.69 25.49 7.29
C ASP A 251 2.21 25.39 6.87
N ASP A 252 1.67 24.18 6.69
CA ASP A 252 0.28 23.86 6.30
C ASP A 252 -0.19 24.56 5.02
N ALA A 253 0.72 25.00 4.14
CA ALA A 253 0.35 25.59 2.85
C ALA A 253 -0.30 24.52 1.94
N LEU A 254 0.27 23.31 1.96
CA LEU A 254 -0.22 22.09 1.34
C LEU A 254 -0.24 20.97 2.38
N PHE A 255 -1.04 19.92 2.20
CA PHE A 255 -1.11 18.77 3.11
C PHE A 255 -0.61 17.46 2.48
N PRO A 256 -0.20 16.49 3.31
CA PRO A 256 -0.14 15.08 2.92
C PRO A 256 -1.50 14.61 2.36
N ALA A 257 -1.47 13.67 1.40
CA ALA A 257 -2.66 13.30 0.64
C ALA A 257 -3.77 12.67 1.51
N GLU A 258 -3.41 12.13 2.66
CA GLU A 258 -4.30 11.41 3.56
C GLU A 258 -4.95 12.28 4.64
N THR A 259 -4.57 13.58 4.75
CA THR A 259 -4.95 14.40 5.92
C THR A 259 -5.93 15.53 5.62
N GLY A 260 -6.21 15.83 4.35
CA GLY A 260 -7.22 16.81 3.94
C GLY A 260 -6.69 17.88 2.97
N ALA A 261 -7.22 19.10 3.09
CA ALA A 261 -6.90 20.23 2.20
C ALA A 261 -6.08 21.31 2.92
N GLY A 262 -4.93 21.65 2.35
CA GLY A 262 -3.99 22.62 2.89
C GLY A 262 -4.60 24.00 3.00
N GLY A 263 -3.91 24.90 3.70
CA GLY A 263 -4.32 26.29 3.86
C GLY A 263 -4.50 27.01 2.53
N PHE A 264 -3.66 26.74 1.52
CA PHE A 264 -3.85 27.33 0.20
C PHE A 264 -5.13 26.84 -0.47
N THR A 265 -5.40 25.53 -0.48
CA THR A 265 -6.61 24.99 -1.12
C THR A 265 -7.87 25.54 -0.46
N ARG A 266 -7.88 25.69 0.87
CA ARG A 266 -8.98 26.33 1.60
C ARG A 266 -9.15 27.80 1.19
N TYR A 267 -8.06 28.56 1.12
CA TYR A 267 -8.05 29.94 0.64
C TYR A 267 -8.58 30.06 -0.79
N PHE A 268 -8.07 29.23 -1.71
CA PHE A 268 -8.45 29.24 -3.11
C PHE A 268 -9.94 28.91 -3.29
N LEU A 269 -10.43 27.83 -2.68
CA LEU A 269 -11.85 27.46 -2.75
C LEU A 269 -12.77 28.48 -2.04
N GLY A 270 -12.25 29.22 -1.05
CA GLY A 270 -12.95 30.34 -0.42
C GLY A 270 -13.28 31.48 -1.39
N THR A 271 -12.53 31.62 -2.49
CA THR A 271 -12.85 32.58 -3.57
C THR A 271 -13.99 32.11 -4.48
N LYS A 272 -14.52 30.90 -4.23
CA LYS A 272 -15.63 30.25 -4.95
C LYS A 272 -15.36 30.11 -6.47
N PRO A 273 -14.20 29.55 -6.87
CA PRO A 273 -13.93 29.28 -8.29
C PRO A 273 -14.88 28.20 -8.82
N ALA A 274 -15.19 28.24 -10.11
CA ALA A 274 -15.86 27.14 -10.79
C ALA A 274 -14.84 26.01 -11.04
N ILE A 275 -15.05 24.85 -10.42
CA ILE A 275 -14.17 23.67 -10.54
C ILE A 275 -14.88 22.56 -11.30
N THR A 276 -14.32 22.17 -12.44
CA THR A 276 -14.77 21.03 -13.27
C THR A 276 -13.71 19.92 -13.28
N LYS A 277 -14.01 18.80 -13.93
CA LYS A 277 -13.05 17.69 -14.10
C LYS A 277 -11.85 18.04 -14.98
N ASP A 278 -11.96 19.10 -15.76
CA ASP A 278 -10.89 19.62 -16.62
C ASP A 278 -10.05 20.71 -15.94
N PHE A 279 -10.27 20.95 -14.64
CA PHE A 279 -9.52 21.97 -13.90
C PHE A 279 -8.02 21.66 -13.91
N GLU A 280 -7.23 22.67 -14.28
CA GLU A 280 -5.77 22.66 -14.19
C GLU A 280 -5.28 23.83 -13.34
N VAL A 281 -4.13 23.63 -12.70
CA VAL A 281 -3.45 24.69 -11.94
C VAL A 281 -2.68 25.56 -12.92
N ASP A 282 -3.38 26.55 -13.45
CA ASP A 282 -2.85 27.53 -14.40
C ASP A 282 -1.99 28.61 -13.71
N ASP A 283 -1.50 29.57 -14.50
CA ASP A 283 -0.64 30.65 -14.01
C ASP A 283 -1.38 31.59 -13.05
N ASN A 284 -2.70 31.72 -13.18
CA ASN A 284 -3.51 32.51 -12.26
C ASN A 284 -3.59 31.83 -10.89
N VAL A 285 -3.82 30.52 -10.82
CA VAL A 285 -3.78 29.77 -9.56
C VAL A 285 -2.38 29.82 -8.94
N MET A 286 -1.32 29.71 -9.75
CA MET A 286 0.06 29.83 -9.26
C MET A 286 0.40 31.24 -8.76
N ARG A 287 -0.18 32.30 -9.35
CA ARG A 287 -0.08 33.66 -8.82
C ARG A 287 -0.77 33.77 -7.46
N MET A 288 -1.99 33.23 -7.32
CA MET A 288 -2.71 33.19 -6.05
C MET A 288 -1.96 32.39 -4.98
N PHE A 289 -1.25 31.33 -5.38
CA PHE A 289 -0.40 30.55 -4.48
C PHE A 289 0.73 31.39 -3.91
N ARG A 290 1.46 32.13 -4.75
CA ARG A 290 2.50 33.08 -4.30
C ARG A 290 1.95 34.14 -3.35
N GLU A 291 0.81 34.74 -3.70
CA GLU A 291 0.12 35.71 -2.84
C GLU A 291 -0.26 35.13 -1.47
N TYR A 292 -0.75 33.88 -1.46
CA TYR A 292 -1.05 33.17 -0.23
C TYR A 292 0.22 32.97 0.62
N LEU A 293 1.32 32.51 0.02
CA LEU A 293 2.59 32.32 0.75
C LEU A 293 3.09 33.64 1.34
N SER A 294 3.07 34.74 0.56
CA SER A 294 3.46 36.07 1.04
C SER A 294 2.57 36.54 2.21
N LYS A 295 1.24 36.39 2.09
CA LYS A 295 0.29 36.79 3.15
C LYS A 295 0.49 36.01 4.45
N HIS A 296 0.94 34.76 4.37
CA HIS A 296 1.17 33.90 5.52
C HIS A 296 2.64 33.86 5.98
N ASN A 297 3.48 34.76 5.46
CA ASN A 297 4.91 34.87 5.78
C ASN A 297 5.72 33.59 5.52
N VAL A 298 5.27 32.74 4.58
CA VAL A 298 6.03 31.57 4.13
C VAL A 298 7.11 32.07 3.17
N ARG A 299 8.38 31.93 3.58
CA ARG A 299 9.52 32.40 2.79
C ARG A 299 9.80 31.46 1.63
N TYR A 300 9.97 32.02 0.44
CA TYR A 300 10.33 31.28 -0.77
C TYR A 300 11.18 32.17 -1.71
N THR A 301 11.85 31.55 -2.66
CA THR A 301 12.50 32.19 -3.79
C THR A 301 11.84 31.75 -5.11
N GLU A 302 11.86 32.59 -6.15
CA GLU A 302 11.30 32.19 -7.45
C GLU A 302 11.98 30.94 -8.06
N PRO A 303 13.30 30.72 -7.92
CA PRO A 303 13.93 29.45 -8.30
C PRO A 303 13.33 28.24 -7.58
N GLU A 304 13.02 28.32 -6.29
CA GLU A 304 12.38 27.21 -5.55
C GLU A 304 10.97 26.93 -6.07
N ILE A 305 10.19 27.96 -6.39
CA ILE A 305 8.86 27.78 -7.00
C ILE A 305 9.00 27.13 -8.39
N ALA A 306 9.93 27.59 -9.21
CA ALA A 306 10.15 27.06 -10.56
C ALA A 306 10.60 25.59 -10.53
N GLU A 307 11.56 25.24 -9.67
CA GLU A 307 12.05 23.85 -9.51
C GLU A 307 10.96 22.90 -9.03
N ASN A 308 10.02 23.38 -8.20
CA ASN A 308 8.98 22.56 -7.61
C ASN A 308 7.60 22.73 -8.28
N GLN A 309 7.53 23.43 -9.42
CA GLN A 309 6.27 23.85 -10.02
C GLN A 309 5.32 22.69 -10.30
N ASP A 310 5.80 21.61 -10.93
CA ASP A 310 4.95 20.46 -11.28
C ASP A 310 4.40 19.75 -10.04
N TRP A 311 5.24 19.64 -9.00
CA TRP A 311 4.82 19.05 -7.72
C TRP A 311 3.77 19.92 -7.04
N ILE A 312 3.98 21.24 -7.00
CA ILE A 312 3.03 22.21 -6.40
C ILE A 312 1.70 22.14 -7.15
N LYS A 313 1.71 22.24 -8.48
CA LYS A 313 0.50 22.17 -9.32
C LYS A 313 -0.26 20.87 -9.08
N ARG A 314 0.43 19.72 -9.07
CA ARG A 314 -0.20 18.42 -8.81
C ARG A 314 -0.80 18.34 -7.42
N LYS A 315 -0.10 18.85 -6.39
CA LYS A 315 -0.60 18.86 -5.00
C LYS A 315 -1.85 19.71 -4.83
N ILE A 316 -1.84 20.92 -5.39
CA ILE A 316 -3.01 21.80 -5.40
C ILE A 316 -4.18 21.11 -6.12
N LYS A 317 -3.95 20.57 -7.32
CA LYS A 317 -5.01 19.86 -8.08
C LYS A 317 -5.56 18.68 -7.31
N GLN A 318 -4.70 17.88 -6.70
CA GLN A 318 -5.08 16.74 -5.86
C GLN A 318 -5.99 17.20 -4.71
N GLU A 319 -5.58 18.19 -3.92
CA GLU A 319 -6.38 18.68 -2.78
C GLU A 319 -7.71 19.30 -3.21
N VAL A 320 -7.72 20.04 -4.32
CA VAL A 320 -8.95 20.58 -4.92
C VAL A 320 -9.89 19.45 -5.33
N PHE A 321 -9.39 18.43 -6.02
CA PHE A 321 -10.21 17.29 -6.46
C PHE A 321 -10.75 16.47 -5.28
N MET A 322 -9.94 16.28 -4.23
CA MET A 322 -10.39 15.66 -2.98
C MET A 322 -11.55 16.43 -2.35
N SER A 323 -11.40 17.75 -2.28
CA SER A 323 -12.34 18.64 -1.58
C SER A 323 -13.65 18.84 -2.35
N VAL A 324 -13.59 18.89 -3.69
CA VAL A 324 -14.73 19.20 -4.55
C VAL A 324 -15.46 17.94 -5.01
N PHE A 325 -14.73 16.86 -5.33
CA PHE A 325 -15.34 15.65 -5.89
C PHE A 325 -15.41 14.52 -4.88
N ASN A 326 -14.26 14.00 -4.43
CA ASN A 326 -14.09 12.98 -3.40
C ASN A 326 -12.62 12.52 -3.33
N MET A 327 -12.29 11.71 -2.32
CA MET A 327 -10.94 11.15 -2.15
C MET A 327 -10.42 10.40 -3.37
N GLN A 328 -11.23 9.54 -4.00
CA GLN A 328 -10.80 8.75 -5.15
C GLN A 328 -10.31 9.63 -6.31
N GLU A 329 -10.98 10.75 -6.57
CA GLU A 329 -10.63 11.67 -7.64
C GLU A 329 -9.33 12.44 -7.34
N GLY A 330 -9.09 12.77 -6.08
CA GLY A 330 -7.79 13.30 -5.66
C GLY A 330 -6.66 12.30 -5.76
N PHE A 331 -6.92 11.04 -5.41
CA PHE A 331 -5.94 9.97 -5.53
C PHE A 331 -5.55 9.68 -6.97
N LYS A 332 -6.49 9.76 -7.93
CA LYS A 332 -6.15 9.68 -9.36
C LYS A 332 -5.06 10.69 -9.74
N VAL A 333 -5.23 11.96 -9.35
CA VAL A 333 -4.25 13.03 -9.59
C VAL A 333 -2.92 12.76 -8.87
N LEU A 334 -2.96 12.23 -7.64
CA LEU A 334 -1.74 11.86 -6.91
C LEU A 334 -0.93 10.82 -7.68
N LEU A 335 -1.61 9.76 -8.13
CA LEU A 335 -1.00 8.56 -8.69
C LEU A 335 -0.46 8.79 -10.11
N GLU A 336 -0.97 9.78 -10.85
CA GLU A 336 -0.37 10.24 -12.12
C GLU A 336 1.10 10.62 -11.97
N GLY A 337 1.44 11.17 -10.80
CA GLY A 337 2.76 11.68 -10.47
C GLY A 337 3.66 10.75 -9.69
N ASP A 338 3.22 9.52 -9.44
CA ASP A 338 3.88 8.58 -8.55
C ASP A 338 4.81 7.64 -9.35
N PRO A 339 6.14 7.77 -9.22
CA PRO A 339 7.07 6.96 -10.01
C PRO A 339 7.03 5.47 -9.65
N GLN A 340 6.64 5.09 -8.43
CA GLN A 340 6.50 3.69 -8.07
C GLN A 340 5.27 3.07 -8.77
N VAL A 341 4.17 3.83 -8.86
CA VAL A 341 2.96 3.40 -9.59
C VAL A 341 3.22 3.33 -11.09
N GLN A 342 3.87 4.33 -11.66
CA GLN A 342 4.30 4.30 -13.06
C GLN A 342 5.17 3.06 -13.33
N LYS A 343 6.11 2.76 -12.44
CA LYS A 343 6.95 1.57 -12.58
C LYS A 343 6.17 0.26 -12.44
N ALA A 344 5.18 0.20 -11.54
CA ALA A 344 4.30 -0.95 -11.43
C ALA A 344 3.49 -1.18 -12.71
N VAL A 345 3.00 -0.11 -13.33
CA VAL A 345 2.31 -0.18 -14.63
C VAL A 345 3.23 -0.72 -15.73
N GLU A 346 4.48 -0.25 -15.80
CA GLU A 346 5.48 -0.77 -16.74
C GLU A 346 5.83 -2.24 -16.51
N ALA A 347 5.74 -2.71 -15.26
CA ALA A 347 6.08 -4.07 -14.86
C ALA A 347 4.99 -5.10 -15.20
N ILE A 348 3.77 -4.69 -15.57
CA ILE A 348 2.64 -5.59 -15.86
C ILE A 348 2.98 -6.69 -16.89
N PRO A 349 3.63 -6.39 -18.05
CA PRO A 349 4.04 -7.43 -18.99
C PRO A 349 5.03 -8.43 -18.39
N GLN A 350 5.96 -7.97 -17.55
CA GLN A 350 6.92 -8.84 -16.86
C GLN A 350 6.22 -9.72 -15.82
N ALA A 351 5.24 -9.18 -15.07
CA ALA A 351 4.43 -9.95 -14.13
C ALA A 351 3.61 -11.04 -14.84
N ARG A 352 3.08 -10.73 -16.04
CA ARG A 352 2.39 -11.71 -16.88
C ARG A 352 3.31 -12.85 -17.29
N ALA A 353 4.49 -12.53 -17.81
CA ALA A 353 5.48 -13.52 -18.23
C ALA A 353 5.97 -14.38 -17.06
N LEU A 354 6.17 -13.77 -15.89
CA LEU A 354 6.55 -14.47 -14.66
C LEU A 354 5.51 -15.52 -14.29
N TYR A 355 4.24 -15.12 -14.20
CA TYR A 355 3.17 -16.03 -13.81
C TYR A 355 2.97 -17.20 -14.79
N GLN A 356 3.05 -16.92 -16.10
CA GLN A 356 3.01 -17.95 -17.13
C GLN A 356 4.18 -18.94 -17.03
N ASN A 357 5.40 -18.42 -16.79
CA ASN A 357 6.58 -19.26 -16.61
C ASN A 357 6.47 -20.16 -15.37
N ALA A 358 6.00 -19.62 -14.25
CA ALA A 358 5.81 -20.37 -13.00
C ALA A 358 4.89 -21.57 -13.21
N ARG A 359 3.72 -21.36 -13.82
CA ARG A 359 2.78 -22.44 -14.14
C ARG A 359 3.41 -23.50 -15.04
N ARG A 360 4.19 -23.09 -16.05
CA ARG A 360 4.91 -24.02 -16.94
C ARG A 360 5.93 -24.87 -16.18
N VAL A 361 6.76 -24.25 -15.34
CA VAL A 361 7.80 -24.95 -14.56
C VAL A 361 7.17 -25.93 -13.57
N VAL A 362 6.12 -25.51 -12.86
CA VAL A 362 5.40 -26.39 -11.91
C VAL A 362 4.76 -27.57 -12.64
N ALA A 363 4.10 -27.34 -13.79
CA ALA A 363 3.53 -28.41 -14.59
C ALA A 363 4.58 -29.43 -15.06
N GLN A 364 5.75 -28.96 -15.50
CA GLN A 364 6.86 -29.82 -15.90
C GLN A 364 7.39 -30.67 -14.73
N ARG A 365 7.54 -30.08 -13.54
CA ARG A 365 7.97 -30.81 -12.34
C ARG A 365 6.96 -31.88 -11.92
N MET A 366 5.67 -31.56 -11.96
CA MET A 366 4.59 -32.51 -11.63
C MET A 366 4.51 -33.66 -12.64
N ALA A 367 4.73 -33.39 -13.93
CA ALA A 367 4.79 -34.43 -14.95
C ALA A 367 6.02 -35.35 -14.75
N ALA A 368 7.17 -34.79 -14.36
CA ALA A 368 8.38 -35.55 -14.08
C ALA A 368 8.23 -36.45 -12.84
N SER A 369 7.67 -35.94 -11.74
CA SER A 369 7.44 -36.75 -10.52
C SER A 369 6.39 -37.85 -10.74
N GLY A 370 5.30 -37.56 -11.46
CA GLY A 370 4.27 -38.55 -11.80
C GLY A 370 4.71 -39.61 -12.83
N SER A 371 5.88 -39.45 -13.45
CA SER A 371 6.48 -40.43 -14.35
C SER A 371 7.42 -41.42 -13.66
N MET A 372 7.89 -41.13 -12.44
CA MET A 372 8.72 -42.05 -11.65
C MET A 372 7.92 -43.11 -10.88
N ASP A 373 6.60 -42.91 -10.73
CA ASP A 373 5.67 -43.80 -10.00
C ASP A 373 4.85 -44.73 -10.92
N ARG A 374 5.27 -44.94 -12.17
CA ARG A 374 4.66 -45.96 -13.05
C ARG A 374 5.55 -47.21 -13.08
N PRO A 375 5.03 -48.39 -12.70
CA PRO A 375 5.79 -49.63 -12.67
C PRO A 375 6.25 -50.10 -14.05
#